data_AF-A0A2W0AER9-F1
#
_entry.id   AF-A0A2W0AER9-F1
#
_cell.length_a   1.000
_cell.length_b   1.000
_cell.length_c   1.000
_cell.angle_alpha   90.00
_cell.angle_beta   90.00
_cell.angle_gamma   90.00
#
_symmetry.space_group_name_H-M   'P 1'
#
loop_
_entity.id
_entity.type
_entity.pdbx_description
1 polymer ?
#
loop_
_entity_poly.entity_id
_entity_poly.type
_entity_poly.pdbx_seq_one_letter_code
_entity_poly.pdbx_strand_id
1 'polypeptide(L)' 'MVINQSKHTRRLPVPQGSGKSYSEPNKIAANTLFDFSGKNLTPYGGLLPVATMLEKLGFKKLVEETLSVHRIP' A
#
# COMPACT_ATOMS: atom_id res chain seq x y z
N MET A 1 19.84 59.07 25.66
CA MET A 1 19.90 57.60 25.74
C MET A 1 19.52 57.04 24.39
N VAL A 2 20.49 56.53 23.61
CA VAL A 2 20.26 56.03 22.25
C VAL A 2 20.11 54.51 22.32
N ILE A 3 18.95 53.99 21.95
CA ILE A 3 18.69 52.54 21.92
C ILE A 3 18.90 52.07 20.48
N ASN A 4 20.05 51.48 20.19
CA ASN A 4 20.30 50.84 18.91
C ASN A 4 19.80 49.38 19.00
N GLN A 5 18.65 49.08 18.39
CA GLN A 5 18.15 47.70 18.28
C GLN A 5 18.80 47.02 17.07
N SER A 6 19.71 46.07 17.32
CA SER A 6 20.28 45.21 16.29
C SER A 6 19.24 44.16 15.85
N LYS A 7 18.74 44.26 14.62
CA LYS A 7 17.86 43.24 14.04
C LYS A 7 18.70 42.05 13.58
N HIS A 8 18.60 40.93 14.31
CA HIS A 8 19.21 39.67 13.89
C HIS A 8 18.48 39.12 12.66
N THR A 9 19.09 39.29 11.48
CA THR A 9 18.54 38.74 10.24
C THR A 9 19.04 37.31 10.10
N ARG A 10 18.20 36.34 10.45
CA ARG A 10 18.50 34.91 10.26
C ARG A 10 18.49 34.60 8.76
N ARG A 11 19.55 33.96 8.25
CA ARG A 11 19.58 33.46 6.87
C ARG A 11 18.58 32.33 6.72
N LEU A 12 17.78 32.37 5.66
CA LEU A 12 16.85 31.29 5.32
C LEU A 12 17.65 30.03 4.92
N PRO A 13 17.17 28.82 5.27
CA PRO A 13 17.83 27.58 4.87
C PRO A 13 17.90 27.49 3.34
N VAL A 14 19.06 27.11 2.81
CA VAL A 14 19.23 26.82 1.38
C VAL A 14 18.54 25.48 1.08
N PRO A 15 17.73 25.35 0.02
CA PRO A 15 17.10 24.07 -0.33
C PRO A 15 18.19 23.02 -0.65
N GLN A 16 18.25 21.94 0.14
CA GLN A 16 19.30 20.91 0.05
C GLN A 16 18.96 19.76 -0.91
N GLY A 17 17.90 19.87 -1.71
CA GLY A 17 17.43 18.78 -2.59
C GLY A 17 17.21 19.23 -4.03
N SER A 18 17.55 18.38 -4.99
CA SER A 18 17.07 18.52 -6.36
C SER A 18 15.55 18.37 -6.38
N GLY A 19 14.84 19.21 -7.15
CA GLY A 19 13.39 19.13 -7.29
C GLY A 19 12.93 17.70 -7.54
N LYS A 20 11.86 17.28 -6.83
CA LYS A 20 11.36 15.90 -6.84
C LYS A 20 11.00 15.48 -8.26
N SER A 21 11.85 14.66 -8.89
CA SER A 21 11.42 13.77 -9.95
C SER A 21 10.64 12.64 -9.29
N TYR A 22 9.32 12.72 -9.34
CA TYR A 22 8.47 11.61 -8.96
C TYR A 22 8.61 10.55 -10.06
N SER A 23 9.54 9.60 -9.91
CA SER A 23 9.47 8.36 -10.69
C SER A 23 8.18 7.65 -10.32
N GLU A 24 7.45 7.11 -11.30
CA GLU A 24 6.33 6.22 -10.99
C GLU A 24 6.83 5.08 -10.07
N PRO A 25 6.02 4.66 -9.08
CA PRO A 25 6.38 3.57 -8.21
C PRO A 25 6.71 2.31 -9.03
N ASN A 26 7.82 1.64 -8.72
CA ASN A 26 8.15 0.34 -9.32
C ASN A 26 7.01 -0.66 -9.06
N LYS A 27 6.44 -1.23 -10.12
CA LYS A 27 5.44 -2.30 -10.00
C LYS A 27 6.12 -3.60 -9.56
N ILE A 28 5.99 -3.95 -8.30
CA ILE A 28 6.40 -5.27 -7.77
C ILE A 28 5.24 -6.24 -8.03
N ALA A 29 5.30 -6.97 -9.13
CA ALA A 29 4.33 -8.02 -9.47
C ALA A 29 4.86 -9.41 -9.08
N ALA A 30 3.96 -10.36 -8.86
CA ALA A 30 4.33 -11.77 -8.71
C ALA A 30 4.45 -12.45 -10.07
N ASN A 31 5.49 -13.28 -10.23
CA ASN A 31 5.65 -14.15 -11.40
C ASN A 31 4.93 -15.48 -11.16
N THR A 32 3.60 -15.40 -11.04
CA THR A 32 2.73 -16.57 -10.83
C THR A 32 1.69 -16.65 -11.95
N LEU A 33 1.24 -17.84 -12.29
CA LEU A 33 0.11 -18.06 -13.22
C LEU A 33 -1.23 -17.50 -12.69
N PHE A 34 -1.26 -17.08 -11.43
CA PHE A 34 -2.40 -16.50 -10.77
C PHE A 34 -2.25 -14.98 -10.71
N ASP A 35 -3.29 -14.27 -11.11
CA ASP A 35 -3.40 -12.81 -11.00
C ASP A 35 -4.13 -12.48 -9.69
N PHE A 36 -3.42 -11.90 -8.73
CA PHE A 36 -3.95 -11.54 -7.43
C PHE A 36 -4.11 -10.02 -7.37
N SER A 37 -5.37 -9.55 -7.27
CA SER A 37 -5.69 -8.14 -7.03
C SER A 37 -6.40 -7.96 -5.69
N GLY A 38 -6.03 -6.90 -4.95
CA GLY A 38 -6.62 -6.58 -3.65
C GLY A 38 -6.32 -5.13 -3.29
N LYS A 39 -7.28 -4.44 -2.65
CA LYS A 39 -7.09 -3.05 -2.23
C LYS A 39 -5.94 -2.99 -1.20
N ASN A 40 -4.83 -2.35 -1.57
CA ASN A 40 -3.60 -2.24 -0.77
C ASN A 40 -2.87 -3.57 -0.47
N LEU A 41 -3.15 -4.65 -1.21
CA LEU A 41 -2.48 -5.93 -1.03
C LEU A 41 -1.78 -6.32 -2.32
N THR A 42 -0.50 -6.68 -2.23
CA THR A 42 0.24 -7.29 -3.33
C THR A 42 0.17 -8.82 -3.19
N PRO A 43 0.44 -9.59 -4.27
CA PRO A 43 0.36 -11.05 -4.23
C PRO A 43 1.10 -11.66 -3.02
N TYR A 44 2.32 -11.22 -2.73
CA TYR A 44 3.13 -11.69 -1.59
C TYR A 44 3.05 -10.78 -0.35
N GLY A 45 2.63 -9.53 -0.50
CA GLY A 45 2.57 -8.55 0.60
C GLY A 45 1.24 -8.51 1.35
N GLY A 46 0.29 -9.38 1.02
CA GLY A 46 -0.96 -9.47 1.78
C GLY A 46 -1.99 -10.46 1.26
N LEU A 47 -2.06 -10.71 -0.05
CA LEU A 47 -3.04 -11.65 -0.61
C LEU A 47 -2.72 -13.10 -0.27
N LEU A 48 -1.46 -13.53 -0.43
CA LEU A 48 -1.06 -14.90 -0.09
C LEU A 48 -1.29 -15.22 1.41
N PRO A 49 -0.88 -14.39 2.39
CA PRO A 49 -1.21 -14.63 3.80
C PRO A 49 -2.71 -14.75 4.07
N VAL A 50 -3.54 -13.91 3.43
CA VAL A 50 -4.99 -13.95 3.58
C VAL A 50 -5.58 -15.23 2.98
N ALA A 51 -5.16 -15.62 1.78
CA ALA A 51 -5.60 -16.85 1.14
C ALA A 51 -5.27 -18.08 2.01
N THR A 52 -4.03 -18.17 2.49
CA THR A 52 -3.60 -19.26 3.39
C THR A 52 -4.37 -19.26 4.72
N MET A 53 -4.71 -18.09 5.26
CA MET A 53 -5.52 -17.98 6.47
C MET A 53 -6.94 -18.51 6.26
N LEU A 54 -7.59 -18.12 5.16
CA LEU A 54 -8.94 -18.59 4.81
C LEU A 54 -8.97 -20.11 4.62
N GLU A 55 -7.92 -20.68 4.02
CA GLU A 55 -7.77 -22.12 3.87
C GLU A 55 -7.66 -22.82 5.24
N LYS A 56 -6.81 -22.32 6.15
CA LYS A 56 -6.66 -22.86 7.51
C LYS A 56 -7.94 -22.80 8.34
N LEU A 57 -8.78 -21.78 8.13
CA LEU A 57 -10.08 -21.65 8.78
C LEU A 57 -11.13 -22.61 8.18
N GLY A 58 -10.78 -23.39 7.16
CA GLY A 58 -11.73 -24.27 6.49
C GLY A 58 -12.83 -23.50 5.75
N PHE A 59 -12.55 -22.25 5.35
CA PHE A 59 -13.56 -21.35 4.79
C PHE A 59 -14.28 -21.94 3.57
N LYS A 60 -13.56 -22.71 2.74
CA LYS A 60 -14.15 -23.44 1.61
C LYS A 60 -15.31 -24.34 2.04
N LYS A 61 -15.10 -25.17 3.07
CA LYS A 61 -16.12 -26.09 3.60
C LYS A 61 -17.34 -25.32 4.12
N LEU A 62 -17.10 -24.23 4.86
CA LEU A 62 -18.17 -23.38 5.37
C LEU A 62 -19.04 -22.80 4.24
N VAL A 63 -18.41 -22.31 3.16
CA VAL A 63 -19.13 -21.77 2.00
C VAL A 63 -19.96 -22.85 1.33
N GLU A 64 -19.39 -24.03 1.10
CA GLU A 64 -20.08 -25.17 0.48
C GLU A 64 -21.27 -25.65 1.31
N GLU A 65 -21.19 -25.62 2.64
CA GLU A 65 -22.30 -25.99 3.54
C GLU A 65 -23.39 -24.91 3.63
N THR A 66 -23.03 -23.64 3.46
CA THR A 66 -23.94 -22.51 3.71
C THR A 66 -24.62 -21.99 2.45
N LEU A 67 -23.98 -22.10 1.29
CA LEU A 67 -24.45 -21.48 0.04
C LEU A 67 -24.62 -22.53 -1.05
N SER A 68 -25.87 -22.71 -1.51
CA SER A 68 -26.16 -23.39 -2.77
C SER A 68 -26.33 -22.35 -3.87
N VAL A 69 -25.42 -22.35 -4.85
CA VAL A 69 -25.46 -21.41 -5.98
C VAL A 69 -25.97 -22.15 -7.21
N HIS A 70 -27.15 -21.75 -7.70
CA HIS A 70 -27.68 -22.20 -8.99
C HIS A 70 -27.68 -21.04 -9.97
N ARG A 71 -27.23 -21.31 -11.20
CA ARG A 71 -27.29 -20.32 -12.29
C ARG A 71 -28.70 -20.32 -12.87
N ILE A 72 -29.35 -19.16 -12.88
CA ILE A 72 -30.63 -18.99 -13.57
C ILE A 72 -30.33 -18.91 -15.08
N PRO A 73 -31.03 -19.69 -15.92
CA PRO A 73 -30.85 -19.68 -17.38
C PRO A 73 -31.16 -18.31 -18.00
#